data_AF-A0A356KJD1-F1
#
_entry.id   AF-A0A356KJD1-F1
#
_cell.length_a   1.000
_cell.length_b   1.000
_cell.length_c   1.000
_cell.angle_alpha   90.00
_cell.angle_beta   90.00
_cell.angle_gamma   90.00
#
_symmetry.space_group_name_H-M   'P 1'
#
loop_
_entity.id
_entity.type
_entity.pdbx_description
1 polymer ?
#
loop_
_entity_poly.entity_id
_entity_poly.type
_entity_poly.pdbx_seq_one_letter_code
_entity_poly.pdbx_strand_id
1 'polypeptide(L)'
;MQLRAALSGAGITAIEARASESAELIALGEALFFDKELSGNRNISCASCHHPNAASADGLPLSLGEGASGTAPNRTGTTDQVIARNAPALWHVGAAGVQSMFWDSRVRRDDATGVLTTPEPALNGAAPTRDDIASQLTSALAAQALFPVGSHEEMRGDAGSNELADAATNEELWALLMARLVGTSNGTVGGIDGYRTLFQAAFPGLTFDELNFGHAGRAIAAYEA
;
A
#
# COMPACT_ATOMS: atom_id res chain seq x y z
N MET A 1 9.26 -4.35 -37.79
CA MET A 1 10.70 -4.57 -37.55
C MET A 1 11.50 -3.26 -37.35
N GLN A 2 11.13 -2.13 -37.96
CA GLN A 2 11.90 -0.86 -37.83
C GLN A 2 11.92 -0.28 -36.40
N LEU A 3 10.83 -0.37 -35.62
CA LEU A 3 10.79 0.18 -34.26
C LEU A 3 11.77 -0.53 -33.30
N ARG A 4 11.79 -1.87 -33.27
CA ARG A 4 12.73 -2.61 -32.41
C ARG A 4 14.19 -2.32 -32.75
N ALA A 5 14.51 -2.20 -34.03
CA ALA A 5 15.85 -1.82 -34.49
C ALA A 5 16.22 -0.39 -34.06
N ALA A 6 15.29 0.57 -34.17
CA ALA A 6 15.50 1.94 -33.72
C ALA A 6 15.68 2.03 -32.19
N LEU A 7 14.87 1.31 -31.41
CA LEU A 7 15.00 1.25 -29.95
C LEU A 7 16.35 0.63 -29.54
N SER A 8 16.72 -0.51 -30.14
CA SER A 8 17.99 -1.17 -29.87
C SER A 8 19.19 -0.30 -30.28
N GLY A 9 19.11 0.40 -31.42
CA GLY A 9 20.17 1.31 -31.87
C GLY A 9 20.33 2.54 -30.96
N ALA A 10 19.27 2.94 -30.26
CA ALA A 10 19.29 3.98 -29.24
C ALA A 10 19.67 3.47 -27.84
N GLY A 11 20.00 2.17 -27.68
CA GLY A 11 20.31 1.57 -26.39
C GLY A 11 19.10 1.41 -25.46
N ILE A 12 17.87 1.60 -25.97
CA ILE A 12 16.64 1.40 -25.19
C ILE A 12 16.39 -0.09 -25.10
N THR A 13 16.44 -0.62 -23.88
CA THR A 13 16.16 -2.01 -23.55
C THR A 13 14.85 -2.11 -22.79
N ALA A 14 14.28 -3.32 -22.74
CA ALA A 14 13.13 -3.56 -21.88
C ALA A 14 13.55 -3.38 -20.42
N ILE A 15 12.67 -2.79 -19.61
CA ILE A 15 12.87 -2.70 -18.17
C ILE A 15 12.90 -4.13 -17.61
N GLU A 16 13.87 -4.41 -16.75
CA GLU A 16 13.99 -5.71 -16.11
C GLU A 16 12.81 -5.94 -15.19
N ALA A 17 12.14 -7.09 -15.36
CA ALA A 17 11.07 -7.50 -14.46
C ALA A 17 11.68 -7.85 -13.11
N ARG A 18 11.09 -7.35 -12.02
CA ARG A 18 11.46 -7.78 -10.68
C ARG A 18 11.10 -9.26 -10.54
N ALA A 19 11.88 -9.99 -9.73
CA ALA A 19 11.52 -11.36 -9.38
C ALA A 19 10.12 -11.37 -8.75
N SER A 20 9.24 -12.25 -9.24
CA SER A 20 7.89 -12.41 -8.71
C SER A 20 7.97 -12.99 -7.29
N GLU A 21 7.16 -12.42 -6.40
CA GLU A 21 6.98 -12.92 -5.03
C GLU A 21 6.13 -14.21 -5.01
N SER A 22 5.94 -14.83 -3.85
CA SER A 22 5.13 -16.06 -3.77
C SER A 22 3.66 -15.82 -4.10
N ALA A 23 2.98 -16.86 -4.61
CA ALA A 23 1.56 -16.78 -4.94
C ALA A 23 0.70 -16.44 -3.72
N GLU A 24 1.10 -16.93 -2.54
CA GLU A 24 0.42 -16.67 -1.26
C GLU A 24 0.55 -15.21 -0.86
N LEU A 25 1.72 -14.59 -1.08
CA LEU A 25 1.94 -13.18 -0.77
C LEU A 25 1.17 -12.27 -1.73
N ILE A 26 1.13 -12.63 -3.01
CA ILE A 26 0.33 -11.94 -4.03
C ILE A 26 -1.17 -12.05 -3.71
N ALA A 27 -1.66 -13.23 -3.32
CA ALA A 27 -3.06 -13.42 -2.96
C ALA A 27 -3.49 -12.60 -1.73
N LEU A 28 -2.61 -12.51 -0.72
CA LEU A 28 -2.82 -11.61 0.42
C LEU A 28 -2.87 -10.14 -0.03
N GLY A 29 -1.94 -9.73 -0.90
CA GLY A 29 -1.90 -8.38 -1.46
C GLY A 29 -3.15 -8.01 -2.24
N GLU A 30 -3.61 -8.92 -3.11
CA GLU A 30 -4.85 -8.75 -3.88
C GLU A 30 -6.05 -8.58 -2.94
N ALA A 31 -6.19 -9.44 -1.93
CA ALA A 31 -7.27 -9.32 -0.96
C ALA A 31 -7.27 -7.95 -0.27
N LEU A 32 -6.12 -7.51 0.23
CA LEU A 32 -5.98 -6.21 0.89
C LEU A 32 -6.26 -5.03 -0.05
N PHE A 33 -5.84 -5.11 -1.31
CA PHE A 33 -5.99 -4.03 -2.29
C PHE A 33 -7.46 -3.70 -2.61
N PHE A 34 -8.32 -4.72 -2.65
CA PHE A 34 -9.74 -4.57 -2.96
C PHE A 34 -10.64 -4.42 -1.72
N ASP A 35 -10.11 -4.66 -0.52
CA ASP A 35 -10.90 -4.62 0.71
C ASP A 35 -10.92 -3.23 1.35
N LYS A 36 -12.06 -2.88 1.90
CA LYS A 36 -12.30 -1.64 2.63
C LYS A 36 -11.95 -1.76 4.10
N GLU A 37 -11.65 -2.97 4.59
CA GLU A 37 -11.19 -3.18 5.98
C GLU A 37 -9.89 -2.41 6.33
N LEU A 38 -9.16 -1.90 5.34
CA LEU A 38 -8.01 -1.02 5.55
C LEU A 38 -8.37 0.47 5.75
N SER A 39 -9.61 0.88 5.53
CA SER A 39 -10.05 2.26 5.74
C SER A 39 -10.78 2.42 7.06
N GLY A 40 -10.70 3.61 7.66
CA GLY A 40 -11.28 3.91 8.97
C GLY A 40 -12.76 3.59 9.03
N ASN A 41 -13.53 4.17 8.11
CA ASN A 41 -14.99 4.00 8.02
C ASN A 41 -15.43 2.86 7.07
N ARG A 42 -14.50 2.00 6.63
CA ARG A 42 -14.74 0.85 5.75
C ARG A 42 -15.55 1.16 4.48
N ASN A 43 -15.31 2.32 3.87
CA ASN A 43 -16.04 2.78 2.69
C ASN A 43 -15.19 2.87 1.42
N ILE A 44 -13.86 2.84 1.55
CA ILE A 44 -12.90 3.03 0.47
C ILE A 44 -11.78 1.98 0.56
N SER A 45 -11.20 1.62 -0.58
CA SER A 45 -10.07 0.66 -0.71
C SER A 45 -9.04 1.23 -1.70
N CYS A 46 -7.87 0.60 -1.84
CA CYS A 46 -6.91 0.98 -2.89
C CYS A 46 -7.57 0.92 -4.28
N ALA A 47 -8.34 -0.14 -4.54
CA ALA A 47 -9.08 -0.36 -5.77
C ALA A 47 -10.20 0.67 -6.03
N SER A 48 -10.61 1.48 -5.04
CA SER A 48 -11.56 2.56 -5.27
C SER A 48 -10.96 3.63 -6.18
N CYS A 49 -9.72 4.04 -5.93
CA CYS A 49 -8.97 5.01 -6.73
C CYS A 49 -8.20 4.36 -7.88
N HIS A 50 -7.74 3.12 -7.69
CA HIS A 50 -6.81 2.44 -8.62
C HIS A 50 -7.45 1.22 -9.31
N HIS A 51 -8.72 1.34 -9.70
CA HIS A 51 -9.44 0.21 -10.27
C HIS A 51 -8.89 -0.22 -11.65
N PRO A 52 -8.75 -1.53 -11.95
CA PRO A 52 -8.24 -1.99 -13.25
C PRO A 52 -9.04 -1.49 -14.47
N ASN A 53 -10.36 -1.34 -14.34
CA ASN A 53 -11.24 -0.79 -15.40
C ASN A 53 -10.89 0.64 -15.83
N ALA A 54 -10.12 1.37 -15.02
CA ALA A 54 -9.62 2.71 -15.33
C ALA A 54 -8.09 2.73 -15.48
N ALA A 55 -7.52 1.63 -15.99
CA ALA A 55 -6.08 1.47 -16.16
C ALA A 55 -5.30 1.65 -14.84
N SER A 56 -5.88 1.25 -13.71
CA SER A 56 -5.36 1.45 -12.35
C SER A 56 -5.16 2.91 -11.93
N ALA A 57 -5.77 3.85 -12.64
CA ALA A 57 -5.86 5.27 -12.27
C ALA A 57 -7.30 5.65 -11.90
N ASP A 58 -7.50 6.84 -11.34
CA ASP A 58 -8.84 7.29 -10.90
C ASP A 58 -9.76 7.64 -12.10
N GLY A 59 -9.18 8.18 -13.16
CA GLY A 59 -9.93 8.76 -14.28
C GLY A 59 -10.52 10.14 -13.99
N LEU A 60 -10.26 10.70 -12.80
CA LEU A 60 -10.62 12.07 -12.40
C LEU A 60 -9.40 13.01 -12.44
N PRO A 61 -9.59 14.33 -12.68
CA PRO A 61 -8.51 15.31 -12.61
C PRO A 61 -7.87 15.42 -11.23
N LEU A 62 -8.69 15.33 -10.19
CA LEU A 62 -8.29 15.21 -8.79
C LEU A 62 -9.10 14.05 -8.20
N SER A 63 -8.45 13.25 -7.37
CA SER A 63 -9.08 12.08 -6.78
C SER A 63 -10.08 12.46 -5.70
N LEU A 64 -11.00 11.54 -5.43
CA LEU A 64 -11.90 11.64 -4.30
C LEU A 64 -11.39 10.77 -3.14
N GLY A 65 -11.58 11.23 -1.93
CA GLY A 65 -11.05 10.64 -0.73
C GLY A 65 -12.09 9.87 0.07
N GLU A 66 -11.88 9.88 1.39
CA GLU A 66 -12.79 9.32 2.39
C GLU A 66 -14.25 9.74 2.12
N GLY A 67 -15.17 8.79 2.28
CA GLY A 67 -16.62 9.02 2.15
C GLY A 67 -17.14 9.12 0.72
N ALA A 68 -16.27 9.15 -0.29
CA ALA A 68 -16.69 9.06 -1.69
C ALA A 68 -17.23 7.67 -2.02
N SER A 69 -18.10 7.59 -3.03
CA SER A 69 -18.75 6.36 -3.45
C SER A 69 -18.30 5.89 -4.84
N GLY A 70 -18.44 4.60 -5.10
CA GLY A 70 -18.07 3.97 -6.36
C GLY A 70 -16.58 3.62 -6.48
N THR A 71 -16.21 3.17 -7.68
CA THR A 71 -14.85 2.78 -8.06
C THR A 71 -14.50 3.46 -9.38
N ALA A 72 -13.22 3.72 -9.62
CA ALA A 72 -12.76 4.32 -10.87
C ALA A 72 -13.26 3.53 -12.10
N PRO A 73 -13.76 4.19 -13.17
CA PRO A 73 -13.78 5.65 -13.38
C PRO A 73 -15.07 6.35 -12.91
N ASN A 74 -15.98 5.63 -12.24
CA ASN A 74 -17.33 6.11 -11.91
C ASN A 74 -17.47 6.55 -10.45
N ARG A 75 -16.42 7.18 -9.90
CA ARG A 75 -16.45 7.67 -8.53
C ARG A 75 -17.28 8.95 -8.42
N THR A 76 -18.01 9.08 -7.33
CA THR A 76 -18.87 10.23 -7.04
C THR A 76 -18.68 10.70 -5.61
N GLY A 77 -18.70 12.01 -5.40
CA GLY A 77 -18.51 12.62 -4.08
C GLY A 77 -18.85 14.11 -4.08
N THR A 78 -18.61 14.76 -2.95
CA THR A 78 -18.74 16.22 -2.77
C THR A 78 -17.38 16.90 -2.88
N THR A 79 -17.38 18.23 -2.97
CA THR A 79 -16.15 19.03 -3.02
C THR A 79 -15.26 18.81 -1.79
N ASP A 80 -15.85 18.54 -0.63
CA ASP A 80 -15.11 18.31 0.62
C ASP A 80 -14.29 17.00 0.58
N GLN A 81 -14.57 16.12 -0.38
CA GLN A 81 -13.89 14.84 -0.56
C GLN A 81 -12.80 14.92 -1.63
N VAL A 82 -12.58 16.07 -2.27
CA VAL A 82 -11.53 16.23 -3.28
C VAL A 82 -10.16 16.31 -2.61
N ILE A 83 -9.23 15.43 -3.00
CA ILE A 83 -7.87 15.43 -2.48
C ILE A 83 -6.91 16.19 -3.42
N ALA A 84 -5.76 16.62 -2.87
CA ALA A 84 -4.88 17.58 -3.53
C ALA A 84 -4.21 17.11 -4.84
N ARG A 85 -4.18 15.80 -5.13
CA ARG A 85 -3.51 15.24 -6.32
C ARG A 85 -4.33 14.12 -6.94
N ASN A 86 -4.11 13.85 -8.22
CA ASN A 86 -4.70 12.70 -8.88
C ASN A 86 -3.99 11.40 -8.45
N ALA A 87 -4.72 10.28 -8.45
CA ALA A 87 -4.14 8.96 -8.37
C ALA A 87 -3.54 8.55 -9.73
N PRO A 88 -2.22 8.28 -9.83
CA PRO A 88 -1.61 7.80 -11.07
C PRO A 88 -1.98 6.34 -11.35
N ALA A 89 -1.75 5.89 -12.59
CA ALA A 89 -1.77 4.46 -12.89
C ALA A 89 -0.66 3.73 -12.13
N LEU A 90 -0.93 2.51 -11.69
CA LEU A 90 0.01 1.65 -10.96
C LEU A 90 0.83 0.74 -11.87
N TRP A 91 0.60 0.75 -13.18
CA TRP A 91 1.38 -0.07 -14.10
C TRP A 91 2.87 0.31 -14.05
N HIS A 92 3.74 -0.70 -13.91
CA HIS A 92 5.20 -0.60 -13.82
C HIS A 92 5.76 0.09 -12.57
N VAL A 93 4.95 0.42 -11.56
CA VAL A 93 5.48 1.05 -10.34
C VAL A 93 6.33 0.09 -9.50
N GLY A 94 6.15 -1.22 -9.64
CA GLY A 94 7.00 -2.25 -9.02
C GLY A 94 8.26 -2.65 -9.81
N ALA A 95 8.51 -2.04 -10.97
CA ALA A 95 9.61 -2.43 -11.85
C ALA A 95 11.00 -2.17 -11.21
N ALA A 96 12.00 -2.93 -11.65
CA ALA A 96 13.37 -2.76 -11.15
C ALA A 96 13.89 -1.33 -11.43
N GLY A 97 14.51 -0.71 -10.41
CA GLY A 97 15.02 0.66 -10.49
C GLY A 97 13.99 1.75 -10.13
N VAL A 98 12.72 1.40 -9.90
CA VAL A 98 11.75 2.36 -9.34
C VAL A 98 11.97 2.46 -7.83
N GLN A 99 12.66 3.53 -7.43
CA GLN A 99 13.10 3.76 -6.04
C GLN A 99 12.37 4.88 -5.32
N SER A 100 11.41 5.53 -5.98
CA SER A 100 10.66 6.66 -5.42
C SER A 100 9.18 6.56 -5.75
N MET A 101 8.36 6.95 -4.78
CA MET A 101 6.90 6.92 -4.84
C MET A 101 6.29 8.25 -4.43
N PHE A 102 5.02 8.45 -4.81
CA PHE A 102 4.29 9.72 -4.82
C PHE A 102 4.83 10.75 -5.82
N TRP A 103 3.97 11.71 -6.19
CA TRP A 103 4.29 12.81 -7.10
C TRP A 103 5.50 13.66 -6.67
N ASP A 104 5.74 13.78 -5.36
CA ASP A 104 6.86 14.53 -4.78
C ASP A 104 8.04 13.65 -4.39
N SER A 105 8.00 12.35 -4.71
CA SER A 105 9.05 11.38 -4.36
C SER A 105 9.36 11.33 -2.85
N ARG A 106 8.37 11.64 -1.99
CA ARG A 106 8.59 11.68 -0.53
C ARG A 106 8.83 10.32 0.12
N VAL A 107 8.49 9.22 -0.56
CA VAL A 107 8.83 7.86 -0.15
C VAL A 107 9.88 7.33 -1.10
N ARG A 108 11.05 6.99 -0.57
CA ARG A 108 12.17 6.46 -1.32
C ARG A 108 12.82 5.28 -0.61
N ARG A 109 13.33 4.35 -1.39
CA ARG A 109 14.16 3.24 -0.93
C ARG A 109 15.36 3.09 -1.84
N ASP A 110 16.55 3.17 -1.28
CA ASP A 110 17.77 2.85 -2.00
C ASP A 110 17.91 1.33 -2.10
N ASP A 111 17.90 0.74 -3.30
CA ASP A 111 17.92 -0.73 -3.44
C ASP A 111 19.28 -1.35 -3.09
N ALA A 112 20.37 -0.57 -3.15
CA ALA A 112 21.70 -1.07 -2.85
C ALA A 112 21.93 -1.21 -1.34
N THR A 113 21.36 -0.30 -0.55
CA THR A 113 21.55 -0.23 0.90
C THR A 113 20.31 -0.66 1.69
N GLY A 114 19.14 -0.67 1.06
CA GLY A 114 17.84 -0.89 1.71
C GLY A 114 17.32 0.31 2.52
N VAL A 115 18.06 1.42 2.56
CA VAL A 115 17.72 2.58 3.39
C VAL A 115 16.45 3.27 2.87
N LEU A 116 15.53 3.52 3.79
CA LEU A 116 14.29 4.25 3.53
C LEU A 116 14.43 5.74 3.86
N THR A 117 13.73 6.55 3.07
CA THR A 117 13.45 7.96 3.36
C THR A 117 11.97 8.19 3.11
N THR A 118 11.22 8.42 4.18
CA THR A 118 9.76 8.57 4.17
C THR A 118 9.32 9.72 5.08
N PRO A 119 8.05 10.16 5.01
CA PRO A 119 7.50 11.09 5.98
C PRO A 119 7.44 10.57 7.42
N GLU A 120 7.60 9.26 7.65
CA GLU A 120 7.63 8.65 8.99
C GLU A 120 9.08 8.45 9.46
N PRO A 121 9.58 9.24 10.42
CA PRO A 121 10.95 9.11 10.92
C PRO A 121 11.26 7.72 11.48
N ALA A 122 10.28 7.02 12.05
CA ALA A 122 10.49 5.71 12.66
C ALA A 122 10.95 4.62 11.67
N LEU A 123 10.70 4.81 10.37
CA LEU A 123 11.08 3.89 9.29
C LEU A 123 12.42 4.25 8.63
N ASN A 124 13.01 5.41 8.94
CA ASN A 124 14.07 6.00 8.14
C ASN A 124 15.47 5.64 8.63
N GLY A 125 16.42 5.66 7.69
CA GLY A 125 17.85 5.49 7.96
C GLY A 125 18.32 4.04 7.96
N ALA A 126 19.62 3.84 8.24
CA ALA A 126 20.24 2.51 8.24
C ALA A 126 19.95 1.70 9.51
N ALA A 127 19.43 2.34 10.56
CA ALA A 127 19.02 1.73 11.82
C ALA A 127 17.71 2.38 12.28
N PRO A 128 16.58 2.05 11.62
CA PRO A 128 15.28 2.62 11.94
C PRO A 128 14.83 2.19 13.34
N THR A 129 14.06 3.05 14.03
CA THR A 129 13.53 2.71 15.36
C THR A 129 12.48 1.61 15.29
N ARG A 130 11.81 1.47 14.14
CA ARG A 130 10.86 0.38 13.82
C ARG A 130 11.42 -0.53 12.72
N ASP A 131 12.58 -1.14 13.01
CA ASP A 131 13.21 -2.14 12.13
C ASP A 131 12.33 -3.36 11.88
N ASP A 132 11.48 -3.73 12.83
CA ASP A 132 10.47 -4.79 12.69
C ASP A 132 9.51 -4.54 11.52
N ILE A 133 9.15 -3.27 11.26
CA ILE A 133 8.34 -2.85 10.11
C ILE A 133 9.23 -2.61 8.89
N ALA A 134 10.28 -1.82 9.05
CA ALA A 134 11.13 -1.36 7.93
C ALA A 134 11.79 -2.53 7.18
N SER A 135 12.18 -3.60 7.88
CA SER A 135 12.77 -4.80 7.27
C SER A 135 11.82 -5.53 6.30
N GLN A 136 10.50 -5.35 6.44
CA GLN A 136 9.51 -5.92 5.52
C GLN A 136 9.33 -5.08 4.25
N LEU A 137 9.74 -3.81 4.26
CA LEU A 137 9.52 -2.87 3.15
C LEU A 137 10.63 -3.03 2.10
N THR A 138 10.55 -4.14 1.35
CA THR A 138 11.57 -4.56 0.37
C THR A 138 11.62 -3.71 -0.90
N SER A 139 10.69 -2.76 -1.08
CA SER A 139 10.61 -1.84 -2.21
C SER A 139 10.07 -0.47 -1.78
N ALA A 140 10.30 0.57 -2.60
CA ALA A 140 9.66 1.86 -2.37
C ALA A 140 8.12 1.75 -2.44
N LEU A 141 7.59 0.80 -3.23
CA LEU A 141 6.17 0.50 -3.35
C LEU A 141 5.61 -0.06 -2.04
N ALA A 142 6.31 -1.03 -1.43
CA ALA A 142 5.93 -1.58 -0.14
C ALA A 142 5.88 -0.50 0.94
N ALA A 143 6.86 0.42 0.95
CA ALA A 143 6.84 1.55 1.86
C ALA A 143 5.70 2.54 1.57
N GLN A 144 5.36 2.77 0.30
CA GLN A 144 4.28 3.68 -0.08
C GLN A 144 2.92 3.20 0.43
N ALA A 145 2.66 1.90 0.40
CA ALA A 145 1.39 1.29 0.82
C ALA A 145 1.00 1.60 2.28
N LEU A 146 1.96 2.03 3.13
CA LEU A 146 1.71 2.36 4.53
C LEU A 146 1.04 3.72 4.75
N PHE A 147 1.07 4.62 3.75
CA PHE A 147 0.71 6.03 3.95
C PHE A 147 -0.75 6.39 3.60
N PRO A 148 -1.39 5.84 2.54
CA PRO A 148 -2.79 6.16 2.24
C PRO A 148 -3.74 5.85 3.40
N VAL A 149 -3.51 4.73 4.10
CA VAL A 149 -4.30 4.34 5.29
C VAL A 149 -4.17 5.30 6.48
N GLY A 150 -3.08 6.08 6.53
CA GLY A 150 -2.84 7.09 7.56
C GLY A 150 -3.33 8.49 7.21
N SER A 151 -3.75 8.71 5.96
CA SER A 151 -4.19 10.00 5.46
C SER A 151 -5.68 10.21 5.73
N HIS A 152 -6.02 11.26 6.50
CA HIS A 152 -7.41 11.63 6.83
C HIS A 152 -8.25 11.91 5.57
N GLU A 153 -7.64 12.56 4.58
CA GLU A 153 -8.29 12.85 3.31
C GLU A 153 -8.48 11.60 2.45
N GLU A 154 -7.63 10.57 2.58
CA GLU A 154 -7.69 9.39 1.71
C GLU A 154 -8.51 8.24 2.32
N MET A 155 -7.99 7.55 3.34
CA MET A 155 -8.59 6.30 3.85
C MET A 155 -8.82 6.30 5.36
N ARG A 156 -8.20 7.21 6.11
CA ARG A 156 -8.26 7.19 7.59
C ARG A 156 -9.59 7.78 8.11
N GLY A 157 -10.08 8.82 7.44
CA GLY A 157 -11.28 9.57 7.79
C GLY A 157 -11.15 10.52 8.97
N ASP A 158 -12.21 11.27 9.25
CA ASP A 158 -12.18 12.43 10.15
C ASP A 158 -12.04 12.06 11.63
N ALA A 159 -11.36 12.91 12.41
CA ALA A 159 -11.23 12.74 13.85
C ALA A 159 -12.62 12.57 14.52
N GLY A 160 -12.73 11.58 15.39
CA GLY A 160 -13.96 11.18 16.07
C GLY A 160 -14.91 10.30 15.24
N SER A 161 -14.60 10.01 13.98
CA SER A 161 -15.46 9.15 13.14
C SER A 161 -15.20 7.66 13.34
N ASN A 162 -13.96 7.26 13.65
CA ASN A 162 -13.56 5.88 13.86
C ASN A 162 -12.23 5.79 14.64
N GLU A 163 -11.86 4.57 15.04
CA GLU A 163 -10.69 4.29 15.86
C GLU A 163 -9.35 4.60 15.16
N LEU A 164 -9.27 4.47 13.83
CA LEU A 164 -8.05 4.79 13.08
C LEU A 164 -7.86 6.30 12.97
N ALA A 165 -8.94 7.05 12.77
CA ALA A 165 -8.91 8.51 12.78
C ALA A 165 -8.40 9.06 14.10
N ASP A 166 -8.71 8.39 15.22
CA ASP A 166 -8.35 8.85 16.57
C ASP A 166 -6.96 8.40 17.05
N ALA A 167 -6.25 7.57 16.28
CA ALA A 167 -4.89 7.15 16.62
C ALA A 167 -3.92 8.34 16.76
N ALA A 168 -3.10 8.38 17.81
CA ALA A 168 -2.19 9.49 18.04
C ALA A 168 -0.99 9.48 17.09
N THR A 169 -0.59 8.30 16.61
CA THR A 169 0.56 8.10 15.73
C THR A 169 0.25 7.12 14.59
N ASN A 170 1.07 7.13 13.54
CA ASN A 170 0.99 6.13 12.47
C ASN A 170 1.26 4.72 13.00
N GLU A 171 2.18 4.57 13.96
CA GLU A 171 2.50 3.29 14.57
C GLU A 171 1.29 2.70 15.32
N GLU A 172 0.54 3.54 16.04
CA GLU A 172 -0.71 3.13 16.69
C GLU A 172 -1.78 2.76 15.66
N LEU A 173 -1.95 3.57 14.61
CA LEU A 173 -2.87 3.29 13.51
C LEU A 173 -2.57 1.93 12.84
N TRP A 174 -1.31 1.67 12.53
CA TRP A 174 -0.87 0.42 11.92
C TRP A 174 -1.08 -0.78 12.85
N ALA A 175 -0.89 -0.61 14.16
CA ALA A 175 -1.20 -1.65 15.14
C ALA A 175 -2.70 -1.92 15.22
N LEU A 176 -3.55 -0.89 15.19
CA LEU A 176 -5.01 -1.04 15.15
C LEU A 176 -5.49 -1.78 13.90
N LEU A 177 -4.91 -1.47 12.74
CA LEU A 177 -5.17 -2.19 11.49
C LEU A 177 -4.80 -3.67 11.60
N MET A 178 -3.63 -3.99 12.16
CA MET A 178 -3.22 -5.39 12.35
C MET A 178 -4.11 -6.11 13.36
N ALA A 179 -4.50 -5.45 14.46
CA ALA A 179 -5.46 -6.00 15.41
C ALA A 179 -6.82 -6.29 14.74
N ARG A 180 -7.27 -5.41 13.84
CA ARG A 180 -8.48 -5.63 13.03
C ARG A 180 -8.34 -6.84 12.12
N LEU A 181 -7.27 -6.91 11.33
CA LEU A 181 -7.06 -7.93 10.30
C LEU A 181 -6.78 -9.32 10.89
N VAL A 182 -5.77 -9.44 11.74
CA VAL A 182 -5.27 -10.74 12.23
C VAL A 182 -5.46 -10.97 13.71
N GLY A 183 -5.68 -9.89 14.47
CA GLY A 183 -5.86 -9.97 15.92
C GLY A 183 -4.62 -10.48 16.65
N THR A 184 -4.82 -10.98 17.86
CA THR A 184 -3.75 -11.57 18.69
C THR A 184 -3.73 -13.10 18.58
N SER A 185 -2.59 -13.73 18.90
CA SER A 185 -2.46 -15.20 18.76
C SER A 185 -3.41 -15.98 19.68
N ASN A 186 -3.72 -15.43 20.85
CA ASN A 186 -4.68 -16.00 21.78
C ASN A 186 -6.16 -15.81 21.35
N GLY A 187 -6.43 -15.11 20.24
CA GLY A 187 -7.76 -14.92 19.66
C GLY A 187 -8.72 -14.05 20.48
N THR A 188 -8.20 -13.28 21.45
CA THR A 188 -9.07 -12.47 22.33
C THR A 188 -9.41 -11.10 21.78
N VAL A 189 -8.71 -10.63 20.76
CA VAL A 189 -8.91 -9.30 20.15
C VAL A 189 -8.90 -9.42 18.64
N GLY A 190 -9.98 -8.94 18.00
CA GLY A 190 -10.08 -8.82 16.53
C GLY A 190 -9.82 -10.12 15.78
N GLY A 191 -9.32 -9.99 14.55
CA GLY A 191 -8.99 -11.11 13.68
C GLY A 191 -10.13 -11.56 12.78
N ILE A 192 -9.95 -11.36 11.48
CA ILE A 192 -10.85 -11.85 10.43
C ILE A 192 -10.29 -13.20 9.95
N ASP A 193 -11.07 -14.27 10.04
CA ASP A 193 -10.62 -15.64 9.73
C ASP A 193 -9.97 -15.77 8.34
N GLY A 194 -10.51 -15.05 7.35
CA GLY A 194 -9.95 -14.99 6.00
C GLY A 194 -8.54 -14.40 5.99
N TYR A 195 -8.33 -13.26 6.65
CA TYR A 195 -7.01 -12.63 6.74
C TYR A 195 -6.04 -13.46 7.57
N ARG A 196 -6.48 -14.05 8.69
CA ARG A 196 -5.63 -14.95 9.47
C ARG A 196 -5.07 -16.09 8.62
N THR A 197 -5.94 -16.68 7.78
CA THR A 197 -5.54 -17.74 6.83
C THR A 197 -4.55 -17.21 5.78
N LEU A 198 -4.83 -16.07 5.15
CA LEU A 198 -3.99 -15.47 4.12
C LEU A 198 -2.61 -15.07 4.66
N PHE A 199 -2.55 -14.43 5.83
CA PHE A 199 -1.29 -14.04 6.47
C PHE A 199 -0.46 -15.24 6.88
N GLN A 200 -1.08 -16.30 7.42
CA GLN A 200 -0.36 -17.54 7.74
C GLN A 200 0.23 -18.22 6.51
N ALA A 201 -0.48 -18.19 5.38
CA ALA A 201 0.00 -18.72 4.11
C ALA A 201 1.16 -17.90 3.55
N ALA A 202 1.06 -16.56 3.60
CA ALA A 202 2.08 -15.65 3.09
C ALA A 202 3.36 -15.60 3.96
N PHE A 203 3.21 -15.78 5.28
CA PHE A 203 4.31 -15.70 6.25
C PHE A 203 4.32 -16.93 7.17
N PRO A 204 4.65 -18.11 6.63
CA PRO A 204 4.60 -19.35 7.38
C PRO A 204 5.59 -19.34 8.55
N GLY A 205 5.10 -19.73 9.73
CA GLY A 205 5.91 -19.82 10.95
C GLY A 205 5.88 -18.59 11.85
N LEU A 206 5.31 -17.47 11.40
CA LEU A 206 5.05 -16.33 12.26
C LEU A 206 3.73 -16.51 13.03
N THR A 207 3.74 -16.08 14.28
CA THR A 207 2.53 -15.90 15.09
C THR A 207 1.82 -14.60 14.71
N PHE A 208 0.55 -14.45 15.09
CA PHE A 208 -0.20 -13.23 14.77
C PHE A 208 0.34 -12.00 15.51
N ASP A 209 1.02 -12.19 16.64
CA ASP A 209 1.64 -11.10 17.39
C ASP A 209 2.99 -10.65 16.78
N GLU A 210 3.58 -11.45 15.90
CA GLU A 210 4.80 -11.10 15.13
C GLU A 210 4.47 -10.39 13.80
N LEU A 211 3.24 -10.51 13.32
CA LEU A 211 2.78 -9.82 12.13
C LEU A 211 2.57 -8.34 12.43
N ASN A 212 3.03 -7.50 11.50
CA ASN A 212 2.90 -6.05 11.58
C ASN A 212 2.51 -5.47 10.20
N PHE A 213 2.20 -4.18 10.15
CA PHE A 213 1.70 -3.55 8.92
C PHE A 213 2.76 -3.44 7.81
N GLY A 214 4.05 -3.66 8.11
CA GLY A 214 5.09 -3.84 7.09
C GLY A 214 4.88 -5.11 6.27
N HIS A 215 4.38 -6.19 6.88
CA HIS A 215 4.01 -7.42 6.17
C HIS A 215 2.83 -7.18 5.22
N ALA A 216 1.84 -6.38 5.64
CA ALA A 216 0.73 -5.96 4.78
C ALA A 216 1.21 -5.11 3.60
N GLY A 217 2.08 -4.12 3.86
CA GLY A 217 2.68 -3.28 2.82
C GLY A 217 3.50 -4.09 1.79
N ARG A 218 4.26 -5.08 2.26
CA ARG A 218 4.98 -6.02 1.37
C ARG A 218 4.02 -6.83 0.49
N ALA A 219 2.92 -7.33 1.06
CA ALA A 219 1.92 -8.10 0.32
C ALA A 219 1.24 -7.24 -0.75
N ILE A 220 0.79 -6.03 -0.40
CA ILE A 220 0.17 -5.08 -1.33
C ILE A 220 1.12 -4.80 -2.51
N ALA A 221 2.39 -4.49 -2.22
CA ALA A 221 3.37 -4.25 -3.26
C ALA A 221 3.69 -5.48 -4.12
N ALA A 222 3.58 -6.70 -3.57
CA ALA A 222 3.75 -7.93 -4.33
C ALA A 222 2.63 -8.11 -5.37
N TYR A 223 1.41 -7.69 -5.06
CA TYR A 223 0.28 -7.71 -5.99
C TYR A 223 0.38 -6.62 -7.07
N GLU A 224 0.90 -5.44 -6.71
CA GLU A 224 1.01 -4.29 -7.62
C GLU A 224 2.22 -4.36 -8.59
N ALA A 225 3.18 -5.27 -8.35
CA ALA A 225 4.47 -5.33 -9.06
C ALA A 225 4.46 -6.12 -10.39
#